data_AF-A0A7V9HB90-F1
#
_entry.id   AF-A0A7V9HB90-F1
#
_cell.length_a   1.000
_cell.length_b   1.000
_cell.length_c   1.000
_cell.angle_alpha   90.00
_cell.angle_beta   90.00
_cell.angle_gamma   90.00
#
_symmetry.space_group_name_H-M   'P 1'
#
loop_
_entity.id
_entity.type
_entity.pdbx_description
1 polymer ?
#
loop_
_entity_poly.entity_id
_entity_poly.type
_entity_poly.pdbx_seq_one_letter_code
_entity_poly.pdbx_strand_id
1 'polypeptide(L)'
;VLDLVLEPGFLERVRSNGELLTEGLRELPGVLAVRGRGLMVAADIGEDAPSVVRRALLEQKIVLNATGPRTIRFLPPLVVSEAEIHEALGRLGRVLG
;
A
#
# COMPACT_ATOMS: atom_id res chain seq x y z
N VAL A 1 6.49 -11.80 -20.53
CA VAL A 1 5.82 -11.32 -19.29
C VAL A 1 4.86 -12.38 -18.75
N LEU A 2 3.95 -12.92 -19.57
CA LEU A 2 3.00 -13.93 -19.10
C LEU A 2 3.68 -15.17 -18.51
N ASP A 3 4.76 -15.65 -19.14
CA ASP A 3 5.49 -16.83 -18.65
C ASP A 3 6.02 -16.65 -17.22
N LEU A 4 6.53 -15.45 -16.88
CA LEU A 4 6.99 -15.11 -15.53
C LEU A 4 5.84 -15.11 -14.51
N VAL A 5 4.66 -14.62 -14.90
CA VAL A 5 3.49 -14.58 -14.01
C VAL A 5 2.94 -15.99 -13.74
N LEU A 6 3.12 -16.90 -14.69
CA LEU A 6 2.71 -18.29 -14.60
C LEU A 6 3.75 -19.19 -13.92
N GLU A 7 4.90 -18.65 -13.51
CA GLU A 7 5.89 -19.40 -12.76
C GLU A 7 5.30 -19.91 -11.43
N PRO A 8 5.60 -21.16 -11.04
CA PRO A 8 5.15 -21.70 -9.76
C PRO A 8 5.52 -20.79 -8.59
N GLY A 9 4.55 -20.50 -7.73
CA GLY A 9 4.75 -19.65 -6.55
C GLY A 9 4.63 -18.15 -6.80
N PHE A 10 4.56 -17.68 -8.05
CA PHE A 10 4.51 -16.24 -8.34
C PHE A 10 3.24 -15.60 -7.76
N LEU A 11 2.07 -16.15 -8.08
CA LEU A 11 0.79 -15.62 -7.59
C LEU A 11 0.57 -15.88 -6.10
N GLU A 12 1.14 -16.96 -5.55
CA GLU A 12 1.20 -17.19 -4.10
C GLU A 12 1.94 -16.05 -3.39
N ARG A 13 3.12 -15.66 -3.88
CA ARG A 13 3.89 -14.52 -3.33
C ARG A 13 3.12 -13.21 -3.44
N VAL A 14 2.50 -12.94 -4.59
CA VAL A 14 1.65 -11.74 -4.78
C VAL A 14 0.50 -11.69 -3.76
N ARG A 15 -0.13 -12.83 -3.47
CA ARG A 15 -1.20 -12.91 -2.45
C ARG A 15 -0.65 -12.66 -1.05
N SER A 16 0.42 -13.36 -0.68
CA SER A 16 1.08 -13.19 0.63
C SER A 16 1.50 -11.75 0.89
N ASN A 17 2.12 -11.11 -0.11
CA ASN A 17 2.55 -9.71 0.00
C ASN A 17 1.36 -8.74 0.02
N GLY A 18 0.27 -9.07 -0.67
CA GLY A 18 -0.99 -8.32 -0.59
C GLY A 18 -1.62 -8.38 0.80
N GLU A 19 -1.60 -9.55 1.44
CA GLU A 19 -2.06 -9.75 2.81
C GLU A 19 -1.17 -8.98 3.79
N LEU A 20 0.15 -9.08 3.67
CA LEU A 20 1.10 -8.30 4.48
C LEU A 20 0.85 -6.79 4.40
N LEU A 21 0.70 -6.26 3.19
CA LEU A 21 0.38 -4.85 2.98
C LEU A 21 -0.97 -4.48 3.60
N THR A 22 -1.97 -5.35 3.46
CA THR A 22 -3.33 -5.10 3.97
C THR A 22 -3.35 -5.06 5.49
N GLU A 23 -2.74 -6.03 6.17
CA GLU A 23 -2.68 -6.06 7.64
C GLU A 23 -1.85 -4.90 8.17
N GLY A 24 -0.67 -4.65 7.59
CA GLY A 24 0.17 -3.54 8.03
C GLY A 24 -0.50 -2.17 7.89
N LEU A 25 -1.32 -1.96 6.84
CA LEU A 25 -2.11 -0.74 6.71
C LEU A 25 -3.17 -0.58 7.80
N ARG A 26 -3.79 -1.67 8.28
CA ARG A 26 -4.80 -1.63 9.35
C ARG A 26 -4.20 -1.21 10.70
N GLU A 27 -2.92 -1.45 10.89
CA GLU A 27 -2.20 -1.11 12.12
C GLU A 27 -1.74 0.36 12.14
N LEU A 28 -1.79 1.08 11.00
CA LEU A 28 -1.35 2.46 10.94
C LEU A 28 -2.36 3.41 11.62
N PRO A 29 -1.88 4.45 12.33
CA PRO A 29 -2.76 5.46 12.91
C PRO A 29 -3.56 6.17 11.82
N GLY A 30 -4.79 6.56 12.15
CA GLY A 30 -5.66 7.32 11.23
C GLY A 30 -6.28 6.51 10.08
N VAL A 31 -5.91 5.23 9.91
CA VAL A 31 -6.58 4.32 8.97
C VAL A 31 -7.89 3.82 9.57
N LEU A 32 -8.98 3.97 8.82
CA LEU A 32 -10.34 3.63 9.25
C LEU A 32 -10.81 2.29 8.70
N ALA A 33 -10.43 1.98 7.46
CA ALA A 33 -10.81 0.75 6.78
C ALA A 33 -9.81 0.40 5.69
N VAL A 34 -9.57 -0.89 5.48
CA VAL A 34 -8.70 -1.39 4.41
C VAL A 34 -9.45 -2.46 3.62
N ARG A 35 -9.44 -2.34 2.29
CA ARG A 35 -10.05 -3.29 1.35
C ARG A 35 -9.13 -3.50 0.15
N GLY A 36 -9.21 -4.66 -0.48
CA GLY A 36 -8.38 -4.94 -1.65
C GLY A 36 -8.33 -6.41 -2.00
N ARG A 37 -7.55 -6.73 -3.04
CA ARG A 37 -7.24 -8.10 -3.44
C ARG A 37 -5.82 -8.18 -3.98
N GLY A 38 -4.99 -9.05 -3.40
CA GLY A 38 -3.56 -9.10 -3.72
C GLY A 38 -2.91 -7.73 -3.50
N LEU A 39 -2.13 -7.27 -4.48
CA LEU A 39 -1.42 -5.99 -4.43
C LEU A 39 -2.22 -4.80 -4.97
N MET A 40 -3.54 -4.92 -5.11
CA MET A 40 -4.43 -3.79 -5.36
C MET A 40 -5.24 -3.51 -4.09
N VAL A 41 -4.74 -2.58 -3.28
CA VAL A 41 -5.26 -2.28 -1.94
C VAL A 41 -5.68 -0.82 -1.83
N ALA A 42 -6.72 -0.55 -1.06
CA ALA A 42 -7.17 0.78 -0.72
C ALA A 42 -7.33 0.92 0.79
N ALA A 43 -6.84 2.03 1.34
CA ALA A 43 -7.03 2.42 2.73
C ALA A 43 -7.87 3.71 2.78
N ASP A 44 -8.95 3.68 3.55
CA ASP A 44 -9.70 4.88 3.91
C ASP A 44 -9.09 5.46 5.20
N ILE A 45 -8.89 6.78 5.22
CA ILE A 45 -8.24 7.51 6.31
C ILE A 45 -9.15 8.60 6.89
N GLY A 46 -8.88 9.01 8.12
CA GLY A 46 -9.60 10.09 8.80
C GLY A 46 -9.29 11.50 8.26
N GLU A 47 -8.21 11.63 7.49
CA GLU A 47 -7.69 12.90 6.97
C GLU A 47 -8.02 13.12 5.47
N ASP A 48 -7.63 14.28 4.94
CA ASP A 48 -7.68 14.56 3.50
C ASP A 48 -6.60 13.74 2.76
N ALA A 49 -7.03 12.74 1.99
CA ALA A 49 -6.15 11.83 1.28
C ALA A 49 -5.21 12.52 0.27
N PRO A 50 -5.65 13.49 -0.56
CA PRO A 50 -4.75 14.26 -1.42
C PRO A 50 -3.62 14.96 -0.68
N SER A 51 -3.89 15.55 0.48
CA SER A 51 -2.88 16.17 1.35
C SER A 51 -1.88 15.14 1.87
N VAL A 52 -2.35 14.01 2.40
CA VAL A 52 -1.49 12.91 2.88
C VAL A 52 -0.62 12.35 1.76
N VAL A 53 -1.18 12.13 0.57
CA VAL A 53 -0.42 11.65 -0.61
C VAL A 53 0.66 12.65 -1.01
N ARG A 54 0.38 13.96 -0.98
CA ARG A 54 1.37 14.99 -1.26
C ARG A 54 2.52 14.95 -0.24
N ARG A 55 2.21 14.86 1.05
CA ARG A 55 3.21 14.76 2.12
C ARG A 55 4.05 13.49 1.99
N ALA A 56 3.41 12.35 1.73
CA ALA A 56 4.10 11.08 1.48
C ALA A 56 5.10 11.18 0.33
N LEU A 57 4.76 11.88 -0.76
CA LEU A 57 5.67 12.12 -1.87
C LEU A 57 6.82 13.06 -1.49
N LEU A 58 6.51 14.22 -0.91
CA LEU A 58 7.50 15.27 -0.68
C LEU A 58 8.48 14.90 0.45
N GLU A 59 7.95 14.34 1.54
CA GLU A 59 8.69 14.09 2.79
C GLU A 59 9.25 12.66 2.83
N GLN A 60 8.48 11.66 2.39
CA GLN A 60 8.85 10.24 2.51
C GLN A 60 9.22 9.59 1.17
N LYS A 61 9.13 10.31 0.05
CA LYS A 61 9.43 9.82 -1.30
C LYS A 61 8.58 8.62 -1.73
N ILE A 62 7.33 8.53 -1.26
CA ILE A 62 6.38 7.50 -1.67
C ILE A 62 5.41 8.08 -2.70
N VAL A 63 5.28 7.43 -3.85
CA VAL A 63 4.27 7.76 -4.85
C VAL A 63 2.99 6.99 -4.56
N LEU A 64 1.92 7.70 -4.23
CA LEU A 64 0.61 7.15 -3.91
C LEU A 64 -0.48 7.82 -4.74
N ASN A 65 -1.65 7.19 -4.82
CA ASN A 65 -2.79 7.73 -5.56
C ASN A 65 -3.99 7.95 -4.62
N ALA A 66 -4.40 9.20 -4.43
CA ALA A 66 -5.66 9.51 -3.77
C ALA A 66 -6.80 9.33 -4.79
N THR A 67 -7.68 8.37 -4.55
CA THR A 67 -8.81 8.05 -5.44
C THR A 67 -10.11 8.71 -5.03
N GLY A 68 -10.08 9.47 -3.94
CA GLY A 68 -11.18 10.27 -3.42
C GLY A 68 -10.70 11.10 -2.22
N PRO A 69 -11.60 11.84 -1.56
CA PRO A 69 -11.24 12.73 -0.45
C PRO A 69 -10.61 12.01 0.75
N ARG A 70 -10.91 10.72 0.93
CA ARG A 70 -10.47 9.93 2.09
C ARG A 70 -9.83 8.59 1.74
N THR A 71 -9.63 8.28 0.45
CA THR A 71 -9.16 6.96 0.03
C THR A 71 -7.81 7.04 -0.67
N ILE A 72 -6.81 6.37 -0.13
CA ILE A 72 -5.50 6.17 -0.74
C ILE A 72 -5.45 4.76 -1.34
N ARG A 73 -5.04 4.66 -2.61
CA ARG A 73 -4.86 3.40 -3.33
C ARG A 73 -3.37 3.07 -3.48
N PHE A 74 -3.06 1.82 -3.19
CA PHE A 74 -1.75 1.18 -3.28
C PHE A 74 -1.76 0.19 -4.45
N LEU A 75 -0.78 0.37 -5.34
CA LEU A 75 -0.58 -0.44 -6.54
C LEU A 75 0.93 -0.71 -6.74
N PRO A 76 1.62 -1.34 -5.79
CA PRO A 76 3.03 -1.68 -5.98
C PRO A 76 3.20 -2.68 -7.14
N PRO A 77 4.41 -2.78 -7.71
CA PRO A 77 4.73 -3.83 -8.68
C PRO A 77 4.50 -5.23 -8.09
N LEU A 78 4.16 -6.20 -8.95
CA LEU A 78 3.92 -7.60 -8.50
C LEU A 78 5.16 -8.29 -7.91
N VAL A 79 6.33 -7.71 -8.12
CA VAL A 79 7.63 -8.18 -7.63
C VAL A 79 8.08 -7.47 -6.36
N VAL A 80 7.25 -6.61 -5.76
CA VAL A 80 7.58 -5.91 -4.51
C VAL A 80 7.92 -6.92 -3.41
N SER A 81 8.99 -6.65 -2.68
CA SER A 81 9.45 -7.49 -1.57
C SER A 81 8.74 -7.14 -0.26
N GLU A 82 8.76 -8.07 0.70
CA GLU A 82 8.26 -7.84 2.05
C GLU A 82 9.00 -6.67 2.74
N ALA A 83 10.31 -6.56 2.52
CA ALA A 83 11.12 -5.48 3.07
C ALA A 83 10.69 -4.10 2.55
N GLU A 84 10.41 -3.97 1.25
CA GLU A 84 9.90 -2.73 0.66
C GLU A 84 8.49 -2.40 1.18
N ILE A 85 7.65 -3.41 1.42
CA ILE A 85 6.32 -3.23 2.03
C ILE A 85 6.47 -2.68 3.45
N HIS A 86 7.30 -3.30 4.29
CA HIS A 86 7.55 -2.81 5.65
C HIS A 86 8.15 -1.41 5.66
N GLU A 87 9.07 -1.13 4.76
CA GLU A 87 9.64 0.21 4.62
C GLU A 87 8.57 1.25 4.24
N ALA A 88 7.71 0.94 3.27
CA ALA A 88 6.62 1.81 2.85
C ALA A 88 5.61 2.06 3.98
N LEU A 89 5.24 1.02 4.74
CA LEU A 89 4.36 1.11 5.90
C LEU A 89 4.97 1.99 6.99
N GLY A 90 6.24 1.79 7.33
CA GLY A 90 6.93 2.60 8.34
C GLY A 90 7.08 4.07 7.93
N ARG A 91 7.35 4.33 6.64
CA ARG A 91 7.35 5.68 6.06
C ARG A 91 5.97 6.31 6.10
N LEU A 92 4.91 5.58 5.74
CA LEU A 92 3.54 6.08 5.75
C LEU A 92 3.05 6.37 7.17
N GLY A 93 3.42 5.54 8.16
CA GLY A 93 3.11 5.77 9.57
C GLY A 93 3.65 7.11 10.09
N ARG A 94 4.79 7.58 9.58
CA ARG A 94 5.33 8.92 9.92
C ARG A 94 4.57 10.09 9.28
N VAL A 95 3.72 9.82 8.29
CA VAL A 95 2.88 10.84 7.64
C VAL A 95 1.52 10.93 8.32
N LEU A 96 0.96 9.78 8.69
CA LEU A 96 -0.35 9.65 9.34
C LEU A 96 -0.31 9.86 10.87
N GLY A 97 0.87 9.84 11.47
CA GLY A 97 1.12 10.10 12.89
C GLY A 97 1.78 11.45 13.13
#